data_AF-A0A7Z9G4G4-F1
#
_entry.id   AF-A0A7Z9G4G4-F1
#
_cell.length_a   1.000
_cell.length_b   1.000
_cell.length_c   1.000
_cell.angle_alpha   90.00
_cell.angle_beta   90.00
_cell.angle_gamma   90.00
#
_symmetry.space_group_name_H-M   'P 1'
#
loop_
_entity.id
_entity.type
_entity.pdbx_description
1 polymer ?
#
loop_
_entity_poly.entity_id
_entity_poly.type
_entity_poly.pdbx_seq_one_letter_code
_entity_poly.pdbx_strand_id
1 'polypeptide(L)'
;MQRRLRRNGSNRVHYSLSVLTADTSRHCIMMFCGSLTLLVFLLSACSQRSAPPSSEADTKHTKQAQEDLLTSSELDEESVTPQCAPGTRWEKGTQAFQETTAAWGLQGVSGVRFSVSDIDNDGWPDLLIRNGGGPDNYGKNGQRNRWILRNTGKGTFKDISFESGVLTSRVNTDPKHGRPGQIFASADVNNDGYMDIYTTTAVNDLENPEIETSELSLGGADLKFTLGPENSAARFAGEKSVPAGVAFTDFDRDGNIDLWVTHNMPGGWTWPLPDRLLKGDGTGHFSDVSLAKGIKTEGWISLQLQNKAKGHSWAWSATACDLNNDGFSELLASSYGRKPNHLWRAELNDSGLIDYVNASLYSGYAFDENQDWTDNINAQCHCQDYPNDVDCPGVPAPQFPEGFNLSCAGFKAVFGGNYRWYHFT
;
A
#
# COMPACT_ATOMS: atom_id res chain seq x y z
N MET A 1 12.95 -11.74 57.05
CA MET A 1 11.57 -11.92 57.59
C MET A 1 10.59 -11.15 56.71
N GLN A 2 9.48 -11.79 56.35
CA GLN A 2 8.18 -11.30 55.83
C GLN A 2 7.96 -9.77 55.76
N ARG A 3 7.24 -9.15 54.80
CA ARG A 3 5.97 -9.58 54.17
C ARG A 3 5.61 -8.66 52.98
N ARG A 4 4.82 -9.24 52.08
CA ARG A 4 4.13 -8.74 50.87
C ARG A 4 3.48 -7.35 50.95
N LEU A 5 3.56 -6.61 49.84
CA LEU A 5 2.47 -5.77 49.33
C LEU A 5 2.13 -6.22 47.90
N ARG A 6 0.88 -6.65 47.70
CA ARG A 6 0.27 -6.95 46.40
C ARG A 6 0.07 -5.62 45.65
N ARG A 7 0.45 -5.56 44.37
CA ARG A 7 -0.06 -4.57 43.41
C ARG A 7 -0.80 -5.31 42.29
N ASN A 8 -2.04 -4.89 42.06
CA ASN A 8 -2.81 -5.21 40.86
C ASN A 8 -2.08 -4.60 39.66
N GLY A 9 -1.59 -5.44 38.75
CA GLY A 9 -1.03 -5.02 37.47
C GLY A 9 -2.14 -4.83 36.46
N SER A 10 -2.57 -3.59 36.23
CA SER A 10 -3.11 -3.22 34.92
C SER A 10 -1.94 -3.16 33.96
N ASN A 11 -1.85 -4.11 33.02
CA ASN A 11 -0.94 -4.03 31.89
C ASN A 11 -1.36 -2.85 31.00
N ARG A 12 -0.89 -1.64 31.30
CA ARG A 12 -0.76 -0.58 30.31
C ARG A 12 0.67 -0.63 29.79
N VAL A 13 0.81 -1.15 28.57
CA VAL A 13 2.05 -1.05 27.82
C VAL A 13 2.22 0.44 27.48
N HIS A 14 3.20 1.09 28.09
CA HIS A 14 3.67 2.40 27.65
C HIS A 14 4.52 2.17 26.41
N TYR A 15 4.03 2.55 25.23
CA TYR A 15 4.87 2.66 24.05
C TYR A 15 5.75 3.91 24.22
N SER A 16 7.01 3.66 24.55
CA SER A 16 8.10 4.64 24.46
C SER A 16 8.48 4.74 22.98
N LEU A 17 8.19 5.87 22.35
CA LEU A 17 8.73 6.20 21.03
C LEU A 17 10.23 6.45 21.21
N SER A 18 11.04 5.44 20.96
CA SER A 18 12.49 5.57 20.93
C SER A 18 12.86 6.16 19.57
N VAL A 19 13.16 7.45 19.54
CA VAL A 19 13.79 8.08 18.38
C VAL A 19 15.17 7.45 18.24
N LEU A 20 15.33 6.58 17.24
CA LEU A 20 16.63 6.11 16.81
C LEU A 20 17.45 7.33 16.38
N THR A 21 18.49 7.63 17.15
CA THR A 21 19.56 8.52 16.69
C THR A 21 20.24 7.83 15.51
N ALA A 22 19.99 8.33 14.30
CA ALA A 22 20.73 7.93 13.12
C ALA A 22 22.20 8.31 13.32
N ASP A 23 23.05 7.28 13.41
CA ASP A 23 24.49 7.45 13.34
C ASP A 23 24.88 7.93 11.94
N THR A 24 25.98 8.65 11.90
CA THR A 24 26.47 9.52 10.86
C THR A 24 26.92 8.78 9.58
N SER A 25 25.98 8.45 8.70
CA SER A 25 26.30 8.17 7.28
C SER A 25 25.26 8.81 6.36
N ARG A 26 25.74 9.78 5.58
CA ARG A 26 24.97 10.68 4.70
C ARG A 26 24.04 9.92 3.75
N HIS A 27 22.73 10.06 3.95
CA HIS A 27 21.73 9.72 2.93
C HIS A 27 20.70 10.85 2.88
N CYS A 28 20.62 11.53 1.72
CA CYS A 28 19.59 12.53 1.44
C CYS A 28 18.34 11.81 0.93
N ILE A 29 17.22 12.00 1.62
CA ILE A 29 15.89 11.66 1.08
C ILE A 29 15.46 12.84 0.20
N MET A 30 15.38 12.64 -1.11
CA MET A 30 14.73 13.61 -2.02
C MET A 30 13.21 13.46 -1.88
N MET A 31 12.55 14.48 -1.33
CA MET A 31 11.12 14.70 -1.51
C MET A 31 10.95 15.77 -2.59
N PHE A 32 10.33 15.43 -3.72
CA PHE A 32 9.81 16.44 -4.64
C PHE A 32 8.48 16.97 -4.08
N CYS A 33 8.52 18.19 -3.55
CA CYS A 33 7.35 18.99 -3.21
C CYS A 33 7.15 20.00 -4.34
N GLY A 34 6.17 19.76 -5.22
CA GLY A 34 5.76 20.74 -6.22
C GLY A 34 5.01 21.89 -5.56
N SER A 35 5.66 23.03 -5.36
CA SER A 35 5.01 24.25 -4.83
C SER A 35 4.62 25.22 -5.95
N LEU A 36 3.32 25.48 -6.00
CA LEU A 36 2.60 26.71 -6.34
C LEU A 36 3.40 28.02 -6.55
N THR A 37 3.14 28.73 -7.66
CA THR A 37 2.91 30.20 -7.77
C THR A 37 2.43 30.49 -9.21
N LEU A 38 1.47 31.36 -9.55
CA LEU A 38 0.98 32.60 -8.97
C LEU A 38 -0.47 32.86 -9.47
N LEU A 39 -1.32 33.39 -8.59
CA LEU A 39 -2.71 33.79 -8.83
C LEU A 39 -2.77 35.09 -9.66
N VAL A 40 -3.49 35.10 -10.80
CA VAL A 40 -4.07 36.33 -11.38
C VAL A 40 -5.53 36.03 -11.75
N PHE A 41 -6.45 36.68 -11.04
CA PHE A 41 -7.88 36.68 -11.34
C PHE A 41 -8.16 37.52 -12.59
N LEU A 42 -8.89 36.95 -13.55
CA LEU A 42 -9.82 37.66 -14.41
C LEU A 42 -10.98 36.71 -14.76
N LEU A 43 -12.14 36.98 -14.16
CA LEU A 43 -13.44 36.39 -14.51
C LEU A 43 -13.90 36.94 -15.87
N SER A 44 -14.31 36.06 -16.77
CA SER A 44 -15.54 36.24 -17.58
C SER A 44 -15.94 34.94 -18.27
N ALA A 45 -17.25 34.70 -18.24
CA ALA A 45 -17.96 33.50 -18.63
C ALA A 45 -18.31 33.45 -20.15
N CYS A 46 -18.89 32.31 -20.53
CA CYS A 46 -19.76 32.02 -21.68
C CYS A 46 -19.15 31.55 -23.02
N SER A 47 -19.37 30.27 -23.30
CA SER A 47 -20.09 29.70 -24.46
C SER A 47 -19.89 30.35 -25.85
N GLN A 48 -19.34 29.58 -26.81
CA GLN A 48 -20.12 29.06 -27.95
C GLN A 48 -19.26 28.24 -28.94
N ARG A 49 -19.89 27.22 -29.50
CA ARG A 49 -19.46 26.41 -30.64
C ARG A 49 -19.20 27.27 -31.89
N SER A 50 -18.16 26.97 -32.65
CA SER A 50 -18.22 26.96 -34.12
C SER A 50 -17.15 26.04 -34.73
N ALA A 51 -17.53 25.31 -35.76
CA ALA A 51 -16.73 24.36 -36.53
C ALA A 51 -15.79 25.08 -37.55
N PRO A 52 -14.85 24.39 -38.21
CA PRO A 52 -13.57 24.95 -38.64
C PRO A 52 -13.60 25.56 -40.06
N PRO A 53 -12.65 26.45 -40.39
CA PRO A 53 -12.25 26.67 -41.76
C PRO A 53 -10.93 25.95 -42.11
N SER A 54 -10.91 25.53 -43.35
CA SER A 54 -9.89 24.81 -44.10
C SER A 54 -8.67 25.66 -44.48
N SER A 55 -7.65 24.92 -44.92
CA SER A 55 -6.58 25.24 -45.89
C SER A 55 -5.40 26.12 -45.45
N GLU A 56 -4.25 25.44 -45.38
CA GLU A 56 -2.97 25.85 -45.97
C GLU A 56 -2.46 27.26 -45.68
N ALA A 57 -2.09 27.51 -44.42
CA ALA A 57 -1.04 28.48 -44.09
C ALA A 57 -0.62 28.33 -42.62
N ASP A 58 0.08 27.26 -42.24
CA ASP A 58 0.86 27.30 -40.98
C ASP A 58 2.02 26.29 -40.86
N THR A 59 2.51 25.75 -41.97
CA THR A 59 3.67 24.83 -42.01
C THR A 59 5.02 25.53 -41.98
N LYS A 60 5.09 26.80 -41.55
CA LYS A 60 6.35 27.57 -41.43
C LYS A 60 6.74 28.02 -40.02
N HIS A 61 5.90 27.80 -39.01
CA HIS A 61 6.28 28.08 -37.60
C HIS A 61 6.51 26.82 -36.75
N THR A 62 6.23 25.62 -37.26
CA THR A 62 6.41 24.36 -36.52
C THR A 62 7.74 23.64 -36.79
N LYS A 63 8.47 23.98 -37.86
CA LYS A 63 9.79 23.39 -38.12
C LYS A 63 10.93 24.05 -37.33
N GLN A 64 10.77 25.31 -36.92
CA GLN A 64 11.80 26.02 -36.15
C GLN A 64 11.69 25.76 -34.64
N ALA A 65 10.50 25.39 -34.14
CA ALA A 65 10.32 24.95 -32.75
C ALA A 65 10.77 23.48 -32.52
N GLN A 66 10.90 22.67 -33.58
CA GLN A 66 11.33 21.26 -33.50
C GLN A 66 12.83 21.05 -33.73
N GLU A 67 13.54 22.00 -34.36
CA GLU A 67 15.00 21.97 -34.52
C GLU A 67 15.75 22.63 -33.34
N ASP A 68 15.11 23.52 -32.56
CA ASP A 68 15.68 24.09 -31.33
C ASP A 68 15.57 23.16 -30.10
N LEU A 69 14.84 22.04 -30.20
CA LEU A 69 14.67 21.05 -29.12
C LEU A 69 15.61 19.83 -29.25
N LEU A 70 16.45 19.77 -30.29
CA LEU A 70 17.33 18.63 -30.58
C LEU A 70 18.83 19.00 -30.66
N THR A 71 19.22 20.19 -30.19
CA THR A 71 20.64 20.61 -30.11
C THR A 71 21.06 21.14 -28.74
N SER A 72 20.56 20.56 -27.64
CA SER A 72 21.18 20.73 -26.32
C SER A 72 22.05 19.51 -25.98
N SER A 73 23.18 19.36 -26.69
CA SER A 73 24.22 18.38 -26.36
C SER A 73 25.18 18.87 -25.27
N GLU A 74 24.73 19.77 -24.39
CA GLU A 74 25.45 20.21 -23.21
C GLU A 74 24.45 20.24 -22.04
N LEU A 75 23.93 19.07 -21.68
CA LEU A 75 23.59 18.83 -20.28
C LEU A 75 24.93 18.64 -19.59
N ASP A 76 25.53 19.76 -19.17
CA ASP A 76 26.61 19.72 -18.20
C ASP A 76 26.15 18.81 -17.06
N GLU A 77 26.92 17.75 -16.78
CA GLU A 77 26.91 17.09 -15.48
C GLU A 77 27.41 18.10 -14.43
N GLU A 78 26.71 19.23 -14.25
CA GLU A 78 26.75 19.92 -12.98
C GLU A 78 26.22 18.91 -11.98
N SER A 79 27.16 18.28 -11.27
CA SER A 79 26.86 17.53 -10.06
C SER A 79 26.03 18.46 -9.19
N VAL A 80 24.71 18.29 -9.22
CA VAL A 80 23.80 19.00 -8.32
C VAL A 80 24.13 18.43 -6.96
N THR A 81 25.13 19.03 -6.32
CA THR A 81 25.55 18.63 -5.00
C THR A 81 24.36 18.95 -4.12
N PRO A 82 23.74 17.96 -3.45
CA PRO A 82 22.56 18.21 -2.63
C PRO A 82 22.90 19.33 -1.65
N GLN A 83 22.34 20.51 -1.87
CA GLN A 83 22.45 21.57 -0.88
C GLN A 83 21.48 21.22 0.23
N CYS A 84 22.00 20.50 1.23
CA CYS A 84 21.32 20.37 2.49
C CYS A 84 21.20 21.78 3.08
N ALA A 85 20.04 22.43 2.86
CA ALA A 85 19.61 23.47 3.76
C ALA A 85 19.73 22.88 5.18
N PRO A 86 20.14 23.65 6.20
CA PRO A 86 20.41 23.12 7.55
C PRO A 86 19.24 22.40 8.25
N GLY A 87 18.11 22.19 7.55
CA GLY A 87 16.83 21.74 8.05
C GLY A 87 16.27 22.79 9.00
N THR A 88 14.96 22.75 9.24
CA THR A 88 14.47 23.24 10.52
C THR A 88 15.09 22.35 11.59
N ARG A 89 16.15 22.84 12.25
CA ARG A 89 16.73 22.17 13.41
C ARG A 89 15.74 22.31 14.54
N TRP A 90 14.96 21.28 14.78
CA TRP A 90 14.10 21.19 15.94
C TRP A 90 14.99 21.12 17.18
N GLU A 91 14.78 22.00 18.14
CA GLU A 91 15.43 21.87 19.44
C GLU A 91 14.75 20.75 20.22
N LYS A 92 15.49 20.10 21.11
CA LYS A 92 14.90 19.11 22.00
C LYS A 92 13.78 19.78 22.81
N GLY A 93 12.56 19.25 22.68
CA GLY A 93 11.37 19.79 23.36
C GLY A 93 10.54 20.76 22.50
N THR A 94 10.94 21.06 21.27
CA THR A 94 10.06 21.77 20.34
C THR A 94 8.82 20.93 20.04
N GLN A 95 7.65 21.48 20.31
CA GLN A 95 6.38 20.82 20.01
C GLN A 95 6.05 21.01 18.52
N ALA A 96 6.21 19.94 17.73
CA ALA A 96 5.86 19.94 16.31
C ALA A 96 4.34 19.74 16.07
N PHE A 97 3.64 19.14 17.03
CA PHE A 97 2.23 18.75 16.89
C PHE A 97 1.42 19.16 18.12
N GLN A 98 0.21 19.67 17.90
CA GLN A 98 -0.77 19.91 18.94
C GLN A 98 -1.73 18.71 19.04
N GLU A 99 -1.97 18.23 20.25
CA GLU A 99 -2.99 17.21 20.51
C GLU A 99 -4.38 17.84 20.33
N THR A 100 -5.18 17.28 19.41
CA THR A 100 -6.50 17.83 19.04
C THR A 100 -7.59 16.76 18.95
N THR A 101 -7.31 15.51 19.36
CA THR A 101 -8.21 14.37 19.19
C THR A 101 -9.58 14.64 19.79
N ALA A 102 -9.60 15.20 21.01
CA ALA A 102 -10.83 15.58 21.69
C ALA A 102 -11.59 16.70 20.98
N ALA A 103 -10.87 17.77 20.60
CA ALA A 103 -11.44 18.93 19.92
C ALA A 103 -12.02 18.56 18.54
N TRP A 104 -11.44 17.56 17.87
CA TRP A 104 -11.88 17.09 16.56
C TRP A 104 -12.94 15.99 16.61
N GLY A 105 -13.40 15.61 17.80
CA GLY A 105 -14.43 14.59 17.97
C GLY A 105 -13.96 13.15 17.70
N LEU A 106 -12.65 12.89 17.79
CA LEU A 106 -12.03 11.61 17.49
C LEU A 106 -11.82 10.73 18.75
N GLN A 107 -12.43 11.08 19.89
CA GLN A 107 -12.31 10.27 21.11
C GLN A 107 -12.88 8.87 20.89
N GLY A 108 -12.11 7.84 21.26
CA GLY A 108 -12.50 6.44 21.11
C GLY A 108 -12.32 5.87 19.71
N VAL A 109 -11.87 6.68 18.74
CA VAL A 109 -11.39 6.20 17.45
C VAL A 109 -9.99 5.61 17.64
N SER A 110 -9.80 4.38 17.17
CA SER A 110 -8.51 3.68 17.21
C SER A 110 -8.32 2.94 15.90
N GLY A 111 -7.10 2.92 15.38
CA GLY A 111 -6.80 2.25 14.12
C GLY A 111 -5.36 1.79 14.07
N VAL A 112 -5.14 0.70 13.34
CA VAL A 112 -3.82 0.23 12.90
C VAL A 112 -3.56 0.55 11.42
N ARG A 113 -4.59 0.98 10.69
CA ARG A 113 -4.54 1.51 9.32
C ARG A 113 -5.56 2.63 9.16
N PHE A 114 -5.24 3.61 8.34
CA PHE A 114 -6.20 4.60 7.88
C PHE A 114 -5.90 5.00 6.43
N SER A 115 -6.93 5.42 5.70
CA SER A 115 -6.82 6.12 4.42
C SER A 115 -7.55 7.46 4.51
N VAL A 116 -7.12 8.37 3.65
CA VAL A 116 -7.60 9.75 3.59
C VAL A 116 -8.12 9.99 2.19
N SER A 117 -9.39 10.38 2.07
CA SER A 117 -10.06 10.62 0.80
C SER A 117 -11.19 11.59 1.01
N ASP A 118 -11.42 12.51 0.09
CA ASP A 118 -12.66 13.28 0.03
C ASP A 118 -13.73 12.37 -0.59
N ILE A 119 -14.57 11.74 0.23
CA ILE A 119 -15.54 10.73 -0.24
C ILE A 119 -16.86 11.34 -0.69
N ASP A 120 -17.09 12.63 -0.40
CA ASP A 120 -18.31 13.35 -0.78
C ASP A 120 -18.06 14.55 -1.70
N ASN A 121 -16.80 14.74 -2.12
CA ASN A 121 -16.34 15.81 -2.98
C ASN A 121 -16.66 17.22 -2.41
N ASP A 122 -16.68 17.37 -1.09
CA ASP A 122 -16.92 18.65 -0.43
C ASP A 122 -15.66 19.51 -0.24
N GLY A 123 -14.52 19.01 -0.71
CA GLY A 123 -13.20 19.65 -0.63
C GLY A 123 -12.47 19.40 0.68
N TRP A 124 -13.06 18.62 1.61
CA TRP A 124 -12.44 18.28 2.89
C TRP A 124 -12.12 16.78 2.97
N PRO A 125 -10.85 16.41 3.18
CA PRO A 125 -10.51 14.99 3.28
C PRO A 125 -11.15 14.32 4.51
N ASP A 126 -11.77 13.17 4.26
CA ASP A 126 -12.38 12.27 5.23
C ASP A 126 -11.41 11.17 5.66
N LEU A 127 -11.75 10.44 6.73
CA LEU A 127 -10.92 9.35 7.25
C LEU A 127 -11.65 8.01 7.19
N LEU A 128 -11.01 7.01 6.61
CA LEU A 128 -11.44 5.62 6.67
C LEU A 128 -10.43 4.86 7.54
N ILE A 129 -10.88 4.30 8.64
CA ILE A 129 -10.00 3.77 9.69
C ILE A 129 -10.32 2.30 9.95
N ARG A 130 -9.28 1.50 10.17
CA ARG A 130 -9.36 0.09 10.52
C ARG A 130 -8.53 -0.19 11.76
N ASN A 131 -9.11 -0.85 12.75
CA ASN A 131 -8.47 -1.29 13.99
C ASN A 131 -8.17 -2.79 14.03
N GLY A 132 -9.03 -3.61 13.43
CA GLY A 132 -8.97 -5.06 13.53
C GLY A 132 -9.59 -5.76 12.34
N GLY A 133 -9.42 -7.09 12.27
CA GLY A 133 -9.92 -7.92 11.17
C GLY A 133 -11.29 -8.53 11.43
N GLY A 134 -11.88 -8.30 12.60
CA GLY A 134 -13.21 -8.82 12.94
C GLY A 134 -14.34 -7.91 12.45
N PRO A 135 -15.59 -8.41 12.50
CA PRO A 135 -16.78 -7.60 12.27
C PRO A 135 -16.90 -6.45 13.28
N ASP A 136 -17.59 -5.37 12.91
CA ASP A 136 -17.96 -4.32 13.86
C ASP A 136 -19.14 -4.79 14.71
N ASN A 137 -19.18 -4.48 16.00
CA ASN A 137 -20.34 -4.70 16.86
C ASN A 137 -20.76 -3.37 17.50
N TYR A 138 -21.99 -2.94 17.20
CA TYR A 138 -22.56 -1.68 17.67
C TYR A 138 -23.37 -1.80 18.98
N GLY A 139 -23.34 -2.96 19.63
CA GLY A 139 -23.94 -3.16 20.95
C GLY A 139 -23.22 -2.39 22.06
N LYS A 140 -23.84 -2.29 23.25
CA LYS A 140 -23.36 -1.51 24.40
C LYS A 140 -21.90 -1.80 24.81
N ASN A 141 -21.41 -3.01 24.57
CA ASN A 141 -20.03 -3.44 24.82
C ASN A 141 -19.36 -4.01 23.55
N GLY A 142 -19.88 -3.66 22.37
CA GLY A 142 -19.39 -4.15 21.10
C GLY A 142 -18.05 -3.54 20.74
N GLN A 143 -17.22 -4.31 20.03
CA GLN A 143 -15.97 -3.81 19.51
C GLN A 143 -16.19 -3.17 18.14
N ARG A 144 -15.82 -1.89 18.05
CA ARG A 144 -15.68 -1.19 16.77
C ARG A 144 -14.33 -1.57 16.15
N ASN A 145 -14.36 -1.97 14.88
CA ASN A 145 -13.19 -2.29 14.09
C ASN A 145 -12.98 -1.29 12.94
N ARG A 146 -14.01 -0.57 12.49
CA ARG A 146 -13.89 0.37 11.38
C ARG A 146 -14.66 1.67 11.60
N TRP A 147 -14.17 2.72 10.95
CA TRP A 147 -14.80 4.02 10.90
C TRP A 147 -14.73 4.59 9.49
N ILE A 148 -15.82 5.20 9.02
CA ILE A 148 -15.79 6.25 8.01
C ILE A 148 -16.20 7.53 8.71
N LEU A 149 -15.28 8.47 8.74
CA LEU A 149 -15.38 9.72 9.45
C LEU A 149 -15.39 10.84 8.43
N ARG A 150 -16.57 11.39 8.19
CA ARG A 150 -16.75 12.53 7.31
C ARG A 150 -16.26 13.81 8.00
N ASN A 151 -15.36 14.53 7.37
CA ASN A 151 -14.92 15.84 7.79
C ASN A 151 -16.08 16.84 7.64
N THR A 152 -16.26 17.70 8.64
CA THR A 152 -17.35 18.69 8.63
C THR A 152 -16.92 20.04 8.07
N GLY A 153 -15.64 20.19 7.68
CA GLY A 153 -15.01 21.47 7.33
C GLY A 153 -14.90 22.45 8.50
N LYS A 154 -15.25 22.01 9.72
CA LYS A 154 -15.29 22.84 10.95
C LYS A 154 -14.34 22.31 12.02
N GLY A 155 -13.32 21.55 11.61
CA GLY A 155 -12.36 20.93 12.51
C GLY A 155 -12.96 19.84 13.39
N THR A 156 -14.02 19.16 12.92
CA THR A 156 -14.60 17.98 13.58
C THR A 156 -15.02 16.95 12.54
N PHE A 157 -15.15 15.69 12.98
CA PHE A 157 -15.59 14.58 12.14
C PHE A 157 -16.95 14.02 12.58
N LYS A 158 -17.77 13.62 11.60
CA LYS A 158 -19.02 12.87 11.79
C LYS A 158 -18.78 11.41 11.43
N ASP A 159 -19.07 10.49 12.36
CA ASP A 159 -19.06 9.06 12.08
C ASP A 159 -20.27 8.69 11.21
N ILE A 160 -20.01 8.31 9.96
CA ILE A 160 -21.02 7.89 8.99
C ILE A 160 -20.95 6.40 8.67
N SER A 161 -20.17 5.62 9.43
CA SER A 161 -19.84 4.22 9.09
C SER A 161 -21.08 3.35 8.88
N PHE A 162 -22.07 3.46 9.78
CA PHE A 162 -23.30 2.68 9.67
C PHE A 162 -24.26 3.26 8.63
N GLU A 163 -24.50 4.57 8.67
CA GLU A 163 -25.49 5.21 7.78
C GLU A 163 -25.06 5.20 6.32
N SER A 164 -23.76 5.22 6.02
CA SER A 164 -23.23 5.19 4.65
C SER A 164 -23.47 3.85 3.95
N GLY A 165 -23.80 2.77 4.67
CA GLY A 165 -24.01 1.45 4.05
C GLY A 165 -22.72 0.71 3.69
N VAL A 166 -21.54 1.31 3.89
CA VAL A 166 -20.24 0.65 3.62
C VAL A 166 -20.01 -0.62 4.45
N LEU A 167 -20.77 -0.82 5.53
CA LEU A 167 -20.66 -2.01 6.39
C LEU A 167 -21.64 -3.12 6.03
N THR A 168 -22.49 -2.91 5.01
CA THR A 168 -23.46 -3.88 4.50
C THR A 168 -22.76 -5.16 4.08
N SER A 169 -23.23 -6.30 4.60
CA SER A 169 -22.79 -7.63 4.15
C SER A 169 -23.68 -8.14 3.01
N ARG A 170 -23.12 -8.99 2.14
CA ARG A 170 -23.86 -9.74 1.11
C ARG A 170 -24.72 -10.84 1.70
N VAL A 171 -24.29 -11.41 2.81
CA VAL A 171 -25.08 -12.40 3.53
C VAL A 171 -26.02 -11.67 4.48
N ASN A 172 -27.23 -12.19 4.63
CA ASN A 172 -28.21 -11.66 5.57
C ASN A 172 -27.79 -11.99 7.01
N THR A 173 -26.80 -11.26 7.51
CA THR A 173 -26.28 -11.35 8.88
C THR A 173 -26.99 -10.37 9.80
N ASP A 174 -26.86 -10.58 11.12
CA ASP A 174 -27.42 -9.67 12.13
C ASP A 174 -27.03 -8.21 11.82
N PRO A 175 -28.01 -7.30 11.63
CA PRO A 175 -27.75 -5.91 11.25
C PRO A 175 -26.94 -5.12 12.29
N LYS A 176 -26.75 -5.66 13.51
CA LYS A 176 -25.89 -5.06 14.54
C LYS A 176 -24.40 -5.38 14.36
N HIS A 177 -24.08 -6.30 13.46
CA HIS A 177 -22.73 -6.73 13.14
C HIS A 177 -22.35 -6.26 11.73
N GLY A 178 -21.37 -5.35 11.62
CA GLY A 178 -20.82 -4.94 10.31
C GLY A 178 -19.82 -5.98 9.80
N ARG A 179 -19.54 -6.03 8.48
CA ARG A 179 -18.64 -7.03 7.83
C ARG A 179 -17.17 -7.03 8.31
N PRO A 180 -16.23 -7.86 7.86
CA PRO A 180 -14.79 -7.58 8.06
C PRO A 180 -14.23 -6.61 7.01
N GLY A 181 -13.07 -6.00 7.26
CA GLY A 181 -12.35 -5.19 6.27
C GLY A 181 -10.90 -4.91 6.69
N GLN A 182 -9.93 -5.05 5.80
CA GLN A 182 -8.49 -4.89 6.10
C GLN A 182 -7.86 -3.62 5.55
N ILE A 183 -8.25 -3.25 4.34
CA ILE A 183 -7.73 -2.12 3.58
C ILE A 183 -8.93 -1.36 3.07
N PHE A 184 -8.85 -0.03 3.11
CA PHE A 184 -9.78 0.87 2.44
C PHE A 184 -8.99 1.67 1.41
N ALA A 185 -9.33 1.50 0.15
CA ALA A 185 -8.86 2.35 -0.94
C ALA A 185 -10.08 2.98 -1.60
N SER A 186 -9.90 4.18 -2.16
CA SER A 186 -10.97 4.91 -2.83
C SER A 186 -10.53 5.45 -4.19
N ALA A 187 -11.45 5.37 -5.16
CA ALA A 187 -11.38 5.98 -6.49
C ALA A 187 -12.79 6.02 -7.09
N ASP A 188 -13.05 6.92 -8.03
CA ASP A 188 -14.26 6.89 -8.88
C ASP A 188 -14.02 5.85 -9.99
N VAL A 189 -14.51 4.62 -9.79
CA VAL A 189 -14.21 3.49 -10.69
C VAL A 189 -15.29 3.25 -11.74
N ASN A 190 -16.44 3.93 -11.60
CA ASN A 190 -17.53 3.89 -12.55
C ASN A 190 -17.73 5.22 -13.31
N ASN A 191 -16.81 6.18 -13.11
CA ASN A 191 -16.80 7.50 -13.74
C ASN A 191 -18.12 8.28 -13.52
N ASP A 192 -18.77 8.10 -12.37
CA ASP A 192 -20.04 8.77 -12.06
C ASP A 192 -19.86 10.10 -11.30
N GLY A 193 -18.61 10.45 -10.98
CA GLY A 193 -18.24 11.65 -10.25
C GLY A 193 -18.35 11.51 -8.74
N TYR A 194 -18.59 10.33 -8.20
CA TYR A 194 -18.58 10.03 -6.77
C TYR A 194 -17.48 9.03 -6.44
N MET A 195 -16.95 9.15 -5.23
CA MET A 195 -15.86 8.29 -4.79
C MET A 195 -16.41 6.92 -4.40
N ASP A 196 -15.85 5.86 -4.97
CA ASP A 196 -16.13 4.48 -4.56
C ASP A 196 -15.12 4.00 -3.51
N ILE A 197 -15.47 2.93 -2.80
CA ILE A 197 -14.61 2.32 -1.79
C ILE A 197 -14.39 0.86 -2.11
N TYR A 198 -13.13 0.49 -2.31
CA TYR A 198 -12.70 -0.91 -2.31
C TYR A 198 -12.24 -1.31 -0.91
N THR A 199 -12.87 -2.34 -0.36
CA THR A 199 -12.47 -2.97 0.92
C THR A 199 -12.05 -4.41 0.72
N THR A 200 -10.96 -4.81 1.36
CA THR A 200 -10.45 -6.17 1.24
C THR A 200 -10.81 -7.04 2.45
N THR A 201 -11.02 -8.34 2.21
CA THR A 201 -11.38 -9.28 3.28
C THR A 201 -10.24 -9.52 4.28
N ALA A 202 -10.61 -9.94 5.49
CA ALA A 202 -9.70 -10.28 6.58
C ALA A 202 -9.27 -11.75 6.54
N VAL A 203 -7.95 -11.96 6.60
CA VAL A 203 -7.20 -13.22 6.39
C VAL A 203 -7.39 -14.30 7.47
N ASN A 204 -8.55 -14.40 8.11
CA ASN A 204 -8.74 -15.38 9.19
C ASN A 204 -9.69 -16.53 8.85
N ASP A 205 -10.45 -16.46 7.75
CA ASP A 205 -11.30 -17.56 7.30
C ASP A 205 -10.97 -17.95 5.86
N LEU A 206 -9.83 -18.63 5.70
CA LEU A 206 -9.41 -19.23 4.43
C LEU A 206 -10.16 -20.53 4.12
N GLU A 207 -11.00 -21.00 5.06
CA GLU A 207 -11.76 -22.23 4.94
C GLU A 207 -13.12 -21.98 4.26
N ASN A 208 -13.63 -20.74 4.28
CA ASN A 208 -14.89 -20.35 3.62
C ASN A 208 -14.76 -19.13 2.67
N PRO A 209 -13.94 -19.19 1.60
CA PRO A 209 -13.80 -18.11 0.63
C PRO A 209 -15.09 -17.77 -0.14
N GLU A 210 -16.13 -18.60 0.00
CA GLU A 210 -17.44 -18.41 -0.65
C GLU A 210 -18.40 -17.51 0.16
N ILE A 211 -18.13 -17.26 1.46
CA ILE A 211 -19.06 -16.51 2.32
C ILE A 211 -18.75 -15.01 2.32
N GLU A 212 -17.48 -14.62 2.37
CA GLU A 212 -17.03 -13.23 2.42
C GLU A 212 -15.80 -13.01 1.54
N THR A 213 -15.79 -11.92 0.76
CA THR A 213 -14.70 -11.61 -0.17
C THR A 213 -14.29 -10.14 -0.07
N SER A 214 -13.25 -9.74 -0.82
CA SER A 214 -13.03 -8.32 -1.09
C SER A 214 -14.18 -7.75 -1.90
N GLU A 215 -14.40 -6.43 -1.80
CA GLU A 215 -15.63 -5.79 -2.27
C GLU A 215 -15.40 -4.37 -2.73
N LEU A 216 -16.00 -4.06 -3.87
CA LEU A 216 -16.25 -2.69 -4.29
C LEU A 216 -17.59 -2.23 -3.71
N SER A 217 -17.62 -1.02 -3.17
CA SER A 217 -18.84 -0.34 -2.73
C SER A 217 -18.94 0.96 -3.53
N LEU A 218 -19.92 1.03 -4.41
CA LEU A 218 -20.16 2.17 -5.29
C LEU A 218 -20.81 3.31 -4.53
N GLY A 219 -20.16 4.47 -4.56
CA GLY A 219 -20.62 5.70 -3.92
C GLY A 219 -21.78 6.34 -4.67
N GLY A 220 -22.35 7.38 -4.06
CA GLY A 220 -23.42 8.16 -4.66
C GLY A 220 -23.55 9.52 -3.99
N ALA A 221 -24.33 10.40 -4.63
CA ALA A 221 -24.52 11.79 -4.20
C ALA A 221 -25.02 11.97 -2.76
N ASP A 222 -25.64 10.95 -2.19
CA ASP A 222 -26.22 10.93 -0.84
C ASP A 222 -25.30 10.29 0.21
N LEU A 223 -24.03 10.02 -0.14
CA LEU A 223 -23.05 9.31 0.66
C LEU A 223 -23.50 7.90 1.06
N LYS A 224 -24.36 7.28 0.24
CA LYS A 224 -24.71 5.87 0.37
C LYS A 224 -23.86 5.05 -0.58
N PHE A 225 -23.31 3.98 -0.02
CA PHE A 225 -22.52 3.01 -0.74
C PHE A 225 -23.37 1.77 -0.97
N THR A 226 -23.43 1.35 -2.24
CA THR A 226 -24.09 0.12 -2.68
C THR A 226 -23.04 -0.90 -3.11
N LEU A 227 -23.33 -2.18 -3.04
CA LEU A 227 -22.34 -3.18 -3.45
C LEU A 227 -22.16 -3.18 -4.98
N GLY A 228 -20.90 -3.22 -5.41
CA GLY A 228 -20.53 -3.34 -6.81
C GLY A 228 -20.82 -4.74 -7.40
N PRO A 229 -20.55 -4.95 -8.69
CA PRO A 229 -20.94 -6.17 -9.43
C PRO A 229 -20.47 -7.48 -8.79
N GLU A 230 -21.36 -8.47 -8.70
CA GLU A 230 -21.08 -9.75 -8.01
C GLU A 230 -20.06 -10.66 -8.70
N ASN A 231 -19.95 -10.54 -10.01
CA ASN A 231 -19.07 -11.33 -10.87
C ASN A 231 -17.72 -10.65 -11.13
N SER A 232 -17.42 -9.52 -10.48
CA SER A 232 -16.16 -8.79 -10.66
C SER A 232 -14.96 -9.58 -10.13
N ALA A 233 -13.86 -9.62 -10.89
CA ALA A 233 -12.61 -10.27 -10.48
C ALA A 233 -12.01 -9.67 -9.20
N ALA A 234 -12.33 -8.40 -8.89
CA ALA A 234 -11.91 -7.72 -7.66
C ALA A 234 -12.42 -8.39 -6.38
N ARG A 235 -13.40 -9.29 -6.48
CA ARG A 235 -13.88 -10.11 -5.37
C ARG A 235 -12.95 -11.27 -5.05
N PHE A 236 -12.26 -11.85 -6.03
CA PHE A 236 -11.54 -13.12 -5.85
C PHE A 236 -12.45 -14.24 -5.32
N ALA A 237 -13.70 -14.30 -5.79
CA ALA A 237 -14.69 -15.26 -5.33
C ALA A 237 -14.25 -16.70 -5.63
N GLY A 238 -14.29 -17.58 -4.62
CA GLY A 238 -13.85 -18.97 -4.75
C GLY A 238 -12.33 -19.17 -4.77
N GLU A 239 -11.55 -18.09 -4.66
CA GLU A 239 -10.09 -18.15 -4.58
C GLU A 239 -9.59 -17.89 -3.16
N LYS A 240 -8.43 -18.47 -2.81
CA LYS A 240 -7.68 -18.03 -1.63
C LYS A 240 -7.09 -16.66 -1.95
N SER A 241 -7.55 -15.63 -1.24
CA SER A 241 -7.10 -14.25 -1.45
C SER A 241 -6.72 -13.61 -0.14
N VAL A 242 -5.56 -12.96 -0.13
CA VAL A 242 -4.99 -12.27 1.02
C VAL A 242 -4.46 -10.90 0.60
N PRO A 243 -5.34 -9.94 0.26
CA PRO A 243 -4.87 -8.62 -0.12
C PRO A 243 -4.17 -7.92 1.05
N ALA A 244 -2.98 -7.39 0.79
CA ALA A 244 -2.15 -6.72 1.77
C ALA A 244 -1.84 -5.26 1.42
N GLY A 245 -1.96 -4.91 0.14
CA GLY A 245 -1.87 -3.56 -0.39
C GLY A 245 -2.78 -3.40 -1.60
N VAL A 246 -3.25 -2.16 -1.84
CA VAL A 246 -4.09 -1.79 -2.97
C VAL A 246 -3.65 -0.43 -3.51
N ALA A 247 -3.55 -0.29 -4.82
CA ALA A 247 -3.39 0.98 -5.52
C ALA A 247 -4.33 1.04 -6.72
N PHE A 248 -4.98 2.19 -6.92
CA PHE A 248 -5.70 2.49 -8.15
C PHE A 248 -4.77 3.12 -9.16
N THR A 249 -4.97 2.84 -10.44
CA THR A 249 -4.21 3.40 -11.57
C THR A 249 -5.05 3.32 -12.83
N ASP A 250 -4.79 4.14 -13.84
CA ASP A 250 -5.30 3.94 -15.21
C ASP A 250 -4.10 3.50 -16.05
N PHE A 251 -3.82 2.18 -16.06
CA PHE A 251 -2.53 1.70 -16.55
C PHE A 251 -2.42 1.74 -18.08
N ASP A 252 -3.55 1.64 -18.79
CA ASP A 252 -3.59 1.71 -20.25
C ASP A 252 -4.20 3.02 -20.78
N ARG A 253 -4.50 3.97 -19.88
CA ARG A 253 -4.91 5.34 -20.19
C ARG A 253 -6.22 5.39 -20.97
N ASP A 254 -7.12 4.45 -20.69
CA ASP A 254 -8.42 4.37 -21.33
C ASP A 254 -9.51 5.19 -20.62
N GLY A 255 -9.14 5.84 -19.51
CA GLY A 255 -10.02 6.66 -18.68
C GLY A 255 -10.87 5.84 -17.70
N ASN A 256 -10.68 4.52 -17.64
CA ASN A 256 -11.28 3.68 -16.62
C ASN A 256 -10.24 3.35 -15.56
N ILE A 257 -10.64 3.45 -14.30
CA ILE A 257 -9.72 3.13 -13.21
C ILE A 257 -9.55 1.62 -13.06
N ASP A 258 -8.30 1.19 -13.04
CA ASP A 258 -7.82 -0.17 -12.80
C ASP A 258 -7.33 -0.37 -11.36
N LEU A 259 -7.10 -1.62 -10.99
CA LEU A 259 -6.76 -2.01 -9.63
C LEU A 259 -5.50 -2.89 -9.57
N TRP A 260 -4.47 -2.40 -8.88
CA TRP A 260 -3.29 -3.16 -8.50
C TRP A 260 -3.43 -3.67 -7.06
N VAL A 261 -3.53 -4.99 -6.89
CA VAL A 261 -3.69 -5.64 -5.59
C VAL A 261 -2.48 -6.52 -5.32
N THR A 262 -1.78 -6.23 -4.23
CA THR A 262 -0.66 -7.06 -3.79
C THR A 262 -1.11 -8.02 -2.71
N HIS A 263 -0.64 -9.27 -2.78
CA HIS A 263 -1.09 -10.34 -1.91
C HIS A 263 -0.01 -10.82 -0.94
N ASN A 264 -0.46 -11.27 0.22
CA ASN A 264 0.36 -11.96 1.19
C ASN A 264 0.08 -13.47 1.14
N MET A 265 0.53 -14.20 2.14
CA MET A 265 0.27 -15.64 2.29
C MET A 265 -1.06 -15.91 2.97
N PRO A 266 -1.76 -17.01 2.60
CA PRO A 266 -2.77 -17.60 3.45
C PRO A 266 -2.12 -18.01 4.79
N GLY A 267 -2.77 -17.75 5.93
CA GLY A 267 -2.25 -18.01 7.27
C GLY A 267 -1.55 -19.37 7.46
N GLY A 268 -0.61 -19.43 8.42
CA GLY A 268 0.16 -20.64 8.73
C GLY A 268 1.57 -20.72 8.11
N TRP A 269 2.25 -19.59 7.89
CA TRP A 269 3.58 -19.55 7.23
C TRP A 269 3.59 -20.29 5.87
N THR A 270 2.47 -20.25 5.14
CA THR A 270 2.31 -20.98 3.88
C THR A 270 2.84 -20.17 2.69
N TRP A 271 2.62 -20.69 1.48
CA TRP A 271 3.12 -20.11 0.26
C TRP A 271 2.44 -18.76 -0.04
N PRO A 272 3.22 -17.68 -0.30
CA PRO A 272 2.68 -16.41 -0.74
C PRO A 272 1.84 -16.56 -2.01
N LEU A 273 0.83 -15.71 -2.14
CA LEU A 273 -0.01 -15.64 -3.32
C LEU A 273 0.58 -14.66 -4.34
N PRO A 274 0.29 -14.86 -5.63
CA PRO A 274 0.63 -13.89 -6.65
C PRO A 274 -0.18 -12.59 -6.52
N ASP A 275 0.48 -11.46 -6.79
CA ASP A 275 -0.15 -10.15 -6.96
C ASP A 275 -1.06 -10.13 -8.22
N ARG A 276 -1.94 -9.12 -8.31
CA ARG A 276 -3.02 -9.06 -9.29
C ARG A 276 -3.19 -7.65 -9.87
N LEU A 277 -3.14 -7.53 -11.19
CA LEU A 277 -3.59 -6.36 -11.93
C LEU A 277 -4.97 -6.66 -12.54
N LEU A 278 -5.96 -5.86 -12.15
CA LEU A 278 -7.33 -6.01 -12.61
C LEU A 278 -7.72 -4.78 -13.44
N LYS A 279 -8.13 -5.01 -14.68
CA LYS A 279 -8.58 -3.96 -15.59
C LYS A 279 -10.03 -3.58 -15.31
N GLY A 280 -10.30 -2.28 -15.11
CA GLY A 280 -11.64 -1.73 -14.99
C GLY A 280 -12.30 -1.54 -16.37
N ASP A 281 -13.63 -1.63 -16.41
CA ASP A 281 -14.41 -1.33 -17.62
C ASP A 281 -15.22 -0.02 -17.54
N GLY A 282 -14.97 0.77 -16.49
CA GLY A 282 -15.68 2.03 -16.24
C GLY A 282 -17.08 1.85 -15.69
N THR A 283 -17.48 0.63 -15.30
CA THR A 283 -18.78 0.36 -14.66
C THR A 283 -18.63 -0.16 -13.22
N GLY A 284 -17.40 -0.10 -12.67
CA GLY A 284 -17.03 -0.75 -11.41
C GLY A 284 -16.85 -2.27 -11.52
N HIS A 285 -16.88 -2.84 -12.73
CA HIS A 285 -16.55 -4.23 -12.98
C HIS A 285 -15.08 -4.36 -13.41
N PHE A 286 -14.40 -5.39 -12.89
CA PHE A 286 -12.97 -5.62 -13.11
C PHE A 286 -12.72 -7.02 -13.68
N SER A 287 -11.73 -7.13 -14.57
CA SER A 287 -11.22 -8.39 -15.12
C SER A 287 -9.74 -8.59 -14.79
N ASP A 288 -9.33 -9.79 -14.40
CA ASP A 288 -7.91 -10.08 -14.16
C ASP A 288 -7.14 -10.14 -15.48
N VAL A 289 -6.15 -9.25 -15.62
CA VAL A 289 -5.29 -9.16 -16.81
C VAL A 289 -3.83 -9.48 -16.50
N SER A 290 -3.51 -9.88 -15.26
CA SER A 290 -2.14 -10.03 -14.76
C SER A 290 -1.23 -10.82 -15.71
N LEU A 291 -1.63 -12.06 -16.04
CA LEU A 291 -0.84 -12.92 -16.92
C LEU A 291 -0.78 -12.42 -18.36
N ALA A 292 -1.89 -11.87 -18.86
CA ALA A 292 -1.96 -11.32 -20.21
C ALA A 292 -1.03 -10.12 -20.38
N LYS A 293 -0.78 -9.38 -19.30
CA LYS A 293 0.11 -8.22 -19.23
C LYS A 293 1.54 -8.56 -18.81
N GLY A 294 1.92 -9.84 -18.76
CA GLY A 294 3.28 -10.25 -18.41
C GLY A 294 3.61 -10.24 -16.92
N ILE A 295 2.66 -9.92 -16.04
CA ILE A 295 2.81 -9.96 -14.58
C ILE A 295 2.75 -11.43 -14.15
N LYS A 296 3.93 -12.05 -14.09
CA LYS A 296 4.09 -13.47 -13.82
C LYS A 296 5.16 -13.71 -12.77
N THR A 297 4.73 -14.29 -11.65
CA THR A 297 5.60 -14.91 -10.67
C THR A 297 5.21 -16.39 -10.51
N GLU A 298 6.13 -17.17 -9.95
CA GLU A 298 5.95 -18.59 -9.72
C GLU A 298 5.73 -18.88 -8.23
N GLY A 299 5.07 -20.00 -7.95
CA GLY A 299 4.98 -20.53 -6.60
C GLY A 299 6.36 -20.63 -5.97
N TRP A 300 6.42 -20.55 -4.65
CA TRP A 300 7.70 -20.62 -3.96
C TRP A 300 8.22 -22.07 -3.94
N ILE A 301 8.97 -22.39 -4.99
CA ILE A 301 9.51 -23.74 -5.23
C ILE A 301 11.04 -23.81 -5.17
N SER A 302 11.75 -22.66 -5.19
CA SER A 302 13.22 -22.63 -5.01
C SER A 302 13.75 -21.25 -4.58
N LEU A 303 14.92 -21.25 -3.92
CA LEU A 303 15.70 -20.03 -3.66
C LEU A 303 16.18 -19.37 -4.95
N GLN A 304 16.46 -20.15 -6.00
CA GLN A 304 16.93 -19.57 -7.26
C GLN A 304 15.89 -18.63 -7.89
N LEU A 305 14.60 -18.98 -7.84
CA LEU A 305 13.53 -18.13 -8.35
C LEU A 305 13.36 -16.87 -7.53
N GLN A 306 13.41 -16.99 -6.20
CA GLN A 306 13.28 -15.87 -5.28
C GLN A 306 14.45 -14.86 -5.44
N ASN A 307 15.68 -15.37 -5.61
CA ASN A 307 16.87 -14.55 -5.89
C ASN A 307 16.79 -13.81 -7.22
N LYS A 308 15.98 -14.34 -8.15
CA LYS A 308 15.74 -13.73 -9.45
C LYS A 308 14.49 -12.82 -9.44
N ALA A 309 13.89 -12.57 -8.28
CA ALA A 309 12.63 -11.86 -8.12
C ALA A 309 11.49 -12.45 -8.98
N LYS A 310 11.48 -13.78 -9.16
CA LYS A 310 10.49 -14.51 -9.98
C LYS A 310 9.48 -15.30 -9.15
N GLY A 311 9.69 -15.43 -7.85
CA GLY A 311 8.76 -16.14 -6.97
C GLY A 311 7.73 -15.20 -6.36
N HIS A 312 6.57 -15.72 -5.97
CA HIS A 312 5.63 -14.96 -5.14
C HIS A 312 6.33 -14.47 -3.87
N SER A 313 5.98 -13.28 -3.40
CA SER A 313 6.56 -12.64 -2.23
C SER A 313 5.48 -12.35 -1.18
N TRP A 314 5.88 -12.12 0.07
CA TRP A 314 4.96 -11.69 1.12
C TRP A 314 4.77 -10.18 1.03
N ALA A 315 3.95 -9.74 0.08
CA ALA A 315 3.71 -8.32 -0.10
C ALA A 315 2.90 -7.73 1.07
N TRP A 316 3.20 -6.48 1.41
CA TRP A 316 2.55 -5.71 2.49
C TRP A 316 2.07 -4.33 2.05
N SER A 317 2.46 -3.89 0.86
CA SER A 317 2.04 -2.63 0.29
C SER A 317 2.01 -2.72 -1.24
N ALA A 318 1.14 -1.91 -1.82
CA ALA A 318 1.01 -1.71 -3.25
C ALA A 318 1.20 -0.23 -3.55
N THR A 319 1.84 0.08 -4.66
CA THR A 319 1.91 1.46 -5.20
C THR A 319 1.90 1.37 -6.72
N ALA A 320 1.27 2.34 -7.37
CA ALA A 320 1.31 2.51 -8.81
C ALA A 320 1.64 3.97 -9.11
N CYS A 321 2.64 4.22 -9.93
CA CYS A 321 3.05 5.56 -10.31
C CYS A 321 4.00 5.52 -11.52
N ASP A 322 3.95 6.56 -12.34
CA ASP A 322 4.91 6.78 -13.42
C ASP A 322 6.29 7.16 -12.82
N LEU A 323 7.19 6.19 -12.70
CA LEU A 323 8.49 6.38 -12.05
C LEU A 323 9.56 6.90 -13.01
N ASN A 324 9.42 6.56 -14.28
CA ASN A 324 10.39 6.90 -15.33
C ASN A 324 9.94 8.12 -16.17
N ASN A 325 8.76 8.69 -15.88
CA ASN A 325 8.15 9.82 -16.53
C ASN A 325 7.87 9.57 -18.04
N ASP A 326 7.50 8.34 -18.40
CA ASP A 326 7.11 7.94 -19.76
C ASP A 326 5.59 8.04 -20.00
N GLY A 327 4.84 8.40 -18.97
CA GLY A 327 3.40 8.56 -19.00
C GLY A 327 2.62 7.29 -18.67
N PHE A 328 3.26 6.18 -18.32
CA PHE A 328 2.62 4.93 -17.89
C PHE A 328 3.01 4.58 -16.46
N SER A 329 2.06 4.05 -15.69
CA SER A 329 2.33 3.69 -14.29
C SER A 329 3.15 2.41 -14.18
N GLU A 330 4.28 2.47 -13.47
CA GLU A 330 4.92 1.30 -12.88
C GLU A 330 4.06 0.74 -11.73
N LEU A 331 4.15 -0.57 -11.49
CA LEU A 331 3.49 -1.22 -10.35
C LEU A 331 4.52 -1.76 -9.36
N LEU A 332 4.35 -1.44 -8.09
CA LEU A 332 5.26 -1.81 -7.02
C LEU A 332 4.56 -2.66 -5.97
N ALA A 333 5.27 -3.69 -5.50
CA ALA A 333 4.92 -4.48 -4.33
C ALA A 333 6.11 -4.50 -3.36
N SER A 334 5.91 -4.05 -2.12
CA SER A 334 6.94 -4.14 -1.07
C SER A 334 6.72 -5.37 -0.22
N SER A 335 7.77 -6.14 0.01
CA SER A 335 7.72 -7.46 0.62
C SER A 335 8.42 -7.51 1.97
N TYR A 336 7.93 -8.39 2.86
CA TYR A 336 8.56 -8.65 4.16
C TYR A 336 9.49 -9.86 4.13
N GLY A 337 10.43 -9.91 5.08
CA GLY A 337 11.21 -11.12 5.38
C GLY A 337 12.30 -11.42 4.36
N ARG A 338 12.97 -10.38 3.82
CA ARG A 338 14.00 -10.47 2.76
C ARG A 338 13.53 -11.21 1.49
N LYS A 339 12.21 -11.24 1.25
CA LYS A 339 11.62 -11.62 -0.03
C LYS A 339 11.84 -10.48 -1.04
N PRO A 340 11.95 -10.78 -2.34
CA PRO A 340 12.07 -9.73 -3.34
C PRO A 340 10.87 -8.78 -3.24
N ASN A 341 11.13 -7.48 -3.21
CA ASN A 341 10.13 -6.52 -3.65
C ASN A 341 9.94 -6.72 -5.17
N HIS A 342 8.73 -6.47 -5.67
CA HIS A 342 8.48 -6.52 -7.11
C HIS A 342 8.28 -5.11 -7.67
N LEU A 343 9.00 -4.79 -8.73
CA LEU A 343 8.76 -3.64 -9.59
C LEU A 343 8.41 -4.16 -10.99
N TRP A 344 7.23 -3.80 -11.46
CA TRP A 344 6.76 -4.05 -12.81
C TRP A 344 6.82 -2.74 -13.59
N ARG A 345 7.71 -2.68 -14.59
CA ARG A 345 7.84 -1.53 -15.48
C ARG A 345 6.89 -1.66 -16.66
N ALA A 346 6.11 -0.61 -16.91
CA ALA A 346 5.24 -0.56 -18.07
C ALA A 346 6.07 -0.39 -19.35
N GLU A 347 5.69 -1.10 -20.40
CA GLU A 347 6.31 -0.98 -21.73
C GLU A 347 5.25 -1.10 -22.82
N LEU A 348 5.39 -0.32 -23.88
CA LEU A 348 4.59 -0.49 -25.09
C LEU A 348 5.11 -1.69 -25.88
N ASN A 349 4.23 -2.64 -26.18
CA ASN A 349 4.51 -3.72 -27.11
C ASN A 349 4.38 -3.28 -28.57
N ASP A 350 4.69 -4.18 -29.51
CA ASP A 350 4.64 -3.92 -30.96
C ASP A 350 3.25 -3.49 -31.47
N SER A 351 2.19 -3.77 -30.71
CA SER A 351 0.81 -3.36 -31.03
C SER A 351 0.41 -2.03 -30.38
N GLY A 352 1.33 -1.37 -29.68
CA GLY A 352 1.07 -0.13 -28.94
C GLY A 352 0.22 -0.33 -27.68
N LEU A 353 0.14 -1.55 -27.16
CA LEU A 353 -0.53 -1.86 -25.90
C LEU A 353 0.50 -1.96 -24.77
N ILE A 354 0.08 -1.60 -23.55
CA ILE A 354 0.94 -1.74 -22.37
C ILE A 354 1.03 -3.19 -21.94
N ASP A 355 2.25 -3.67 -21.79
CA ASP A 355 2.65 -4.88 -21.08
C ASP A 355 3.62 -4.50 -19.95
N TYR A 356 3.90 -5.44 -19.05
CA TYR A 356 4.80 -5.24 -17.93
C TYR A 356 6.00 -6.18 -17.98
N VAL A 357 7.17 -5.61 -17.70
CA VAL A 357 8.40 -6.37 -17.49
C VAL A 357 8.78 -6.35 -16.01
N ASN A 358 9.30 -7.48 -15.53
CA ASN A 358 9.82 -7.54 -14.17
C ASN A 358 11.15 -6.80 -14.08
N ALA A 359 11.11 -5.61 -13.47
CA ALA A 359 12.23 -4.70 -13.33
C ALA A 359 12.98 -4.82 -12.00
N SER A 360 12.49 -5.69 -11.11
CA SER A 360 12.86 -5.71 -9.69
C SER A 360 14.35 -5.78 -9.41
N LEU A 361 15.10 -6.64 -10.12
CA LEU A 361 16.53 -6.82 -9.87
C LEU A 361 17.38 -5.67 -10.40
N TYR A 362 17.19 -5.31 -11.67
CA TYR A 362 18.07 -4.32 -12.30
C TYR A 362 17.79 -2.90 -11.80
N SER A 363 16.59 -2.63 -11.29
CA SER A 363 16.27 -1.36 -10.63
C SER A 363 16.89 -1.24 -9.24
N GLY A 364 17.39 -2.35 -8.66
CA GLY A 364 17.83 -2.40 -7.27
C GLY A 364 16.68 -2.42 -6.26
N TYR A 365 15.42 -2.44 -6.69
CA TYR A 365 14.27 -2.42 -5.77
C TYR A 365 14.06 -3.74 -5.04
N ALA A 366 14.44 -4.87 -5.66
CA ALA A 366 14.13 -6.21 -5.15
C ALA A 366 14.64 -6.46 -3.73
N PHE A 367 15.83 -5.96 -3.39
CA PHE A 367 16.48 -6.21 -2.11
C PHE A 367 17.12 -4.92 -1.62
N ASP A 368 17.25 -4.82 -0.30
CA ASP A 368 18.12 -3.80 0.26
C ASP A 368 19.60 -4.16 0.01
N GLU A 369 20.46 -3.15 0.17
CA GLU A 369 21.91 -3.30 0.09
C GLU A 369 22.48 -4.03 1.32
N ASN A 370 21.65 -4.28 2.35
CA ASN A 370 22.04 -5.02 3.54
C ASN A 370 22.03 -6.54 3.32
N GLN A 371 23.12 -7.03 2.75
CA GLN A 371 23.39 -8.45 2.59
C GLN A 371 24.00 -9.09 3.84
N ASP A 372 24.32 -8.29 4.87
CA ASP A 372 24.75 -8.83 6.15
C ASP A 372 23.57 -9.53 6.80
N TRP A 373 23.79 -10.78 7.13
CA TRP A 373 22.80 -11.64 7.71
C TRP A 373 23.14 -11.90 9.17
N THR A 374 24.37 -11.65 9.62
CA THR A 374 24.84 -12.03 10.97
C THR A 374 24.02 -11.42 12.12
N ASP A 375 23.21 -10.39 11.85
CA ASP A 375 22.28 -9.73 12.78
C ASP A 375 20.85 -10.32 12.80
N ASN A 376 20.49 -11.18 11.86
CA ASN A 376 19.18 -11.83 11.81
C ASN A 376 19.12 -12.93 12.88
N ILE A 377 17.92 -13.20 13.42
CA ILE A 377 17.76 -14.15 14.53
C ILE A 377 17.66 -15.62 14.09
N ASN A 378 17.14 -15.91 12.88
CA ASN A 378 16.95 -17.26 12.34
C ASN A 378 18.28 -18.02 12.12
N ALA A 379 19.04 -17.66 11.10
CA ALA A 379 20.37 -17.14 11.27
C ALA A 379 21.31 -17.48 12.45
N GLN A 380 21.36 -16.61 13.46
CA GLN A 380 22.13 -16.79 14.68
C GLN A 380 21.72 -18.10 15.36
N CYS A 381 20.42 -18.45 15.33
CA CYS A 381 19.95 -19.75 15.76
C CYS A 381 20.46 -20.92 14.89
N HIS A 382 20.62 -20.70 13.57
CA HIS A 382 21.26 -21.66 12.68
C HIS A 382 22.69 -21.92 13.06
N CYS A 383 23.46 -20.86 13.21
CA CYS A 383 24.87 -20.98 13.52
C CYS A 383 25.14 -21.43 14.95
N GLN A 384 24.18 -21.23 15.86
CA GLN A 384 24.22 -21.88 17.17
C GLN A 384 24.02 -23.40 17.08
N ASP A 385 23.08 -23.87 16.26
CA ASP A 385 22.79 -25.30 16.10
C ASP A 385 23.79 -26.03 15.18
N TYR A 386 24.36 -25.32 14.19
CA TYR A 386 25.27 -25.81 13.15
C TYR A 386 26.53 -24.92 13.02
N PRO A 387 27.37 -24.83 14.06
CA PRO A 387 28.48 -23.88 14.11
C PRO A 387 29.58 -24.11 13.06
N ASN A 388 29.60 -25.29 12.43
CA ASN A 388 30.60 -25.66 11.43
C ASN A 388 30.13 -25.45 9.98
N ASP A 389 28.89 -24.98 9.76
CA ASP A 389 28.45 -24.61 8.42
C ASP A 389 29.32 -23.45 7.89
N VAL A 390 29.61 -23.48 6.59
CA VAL A 390 30.57 -22.56 5.91
C VAL A 390 30.32 -21.08 6.19
N ASP A 391 29.07 -20.73 6.41
CA ASP A 391 28.59 -19.37 6.60
C ASP A 391 28.71 -18.92 8.08
N CYS A 392 28.75 -19.85 9.02
CA CYS A 392 28.62 -19.58 10.46
C CYS A 392 29.82 -19.01 11.23
N PRO A 393 31.08 -19.05 10.74
CA PRO A 393 32.18 -18.40 11.44
C PRO A 393 31.93 -16.89 11.63
N GLY A 394 32.04 -16.42 12.87
CA GLY A 394 31.92 -14.99 13.22
C GLY A 394 30.50 -14.50 13.49
N VAL A 395 29.49 -15.35 13.32
CA VAL A 395 28.09 -15.03 13.62
C VAL A 395 27.89 -14.97 15.14
N PRO A 396 27.34 -13.89 15.69
CA PRO A 396 27.09 -13.76 17.12
C PRO A 396 26.00 -14.74 17.61
N ALA A 397 25.99 -15.01 18.91
CA ALA A 397 24.93 -15.79 19.53
C ALA A 397 23.59 -15.03 19.50
N PRO A 398 22.44 -15.73 19.30
CA PRO A 398 21.14 -15.10 19.14
C PRO A 398 20.73 -14.27 20.35
N GLN A 399 20.33 -13.03 20.10
CA GLN A 399 19.84 -12.11 21.14
C GLN A 399 18.31 -12.00 21.06
N PHE A 400 17.61 -12.50 22.07
CA PHE A 400 16.16 -12.41 22.15
C PHE A 400 15.73 -11.20 22.99
N PRO A 401 14.74 -10.41 22.53
CA PRO A 401 14.21 -9.30 23.32
C PRO A 401 13.61 -9.79 24.65
N GLU A 402 13.92 -9.10 25.75
CA GLU A 402 13.34 -9.41 27.05
C GLU A 402 11.79 -9.29 27.00
N GLY A 403 11.10 -10.26 27.60
CA GLY A 403 9.64 -10.28 27.67
C GLY A 403 8.94 -11.07 26.55
N PHE A 404 9.67 -11.54 25.55
CA PHE A 404 9.15 -12.45 24.52
C PHE A 404 9.63 -13.89 24.77
N ASN A 405 8.72 -14.87 24.68
CA ASN A 405 9.07 -16.29 24.83
C ASN A 405 9.63 -16.86 23.51
N LEU A 406 10.79 -16.34 23.09
CA LEU A 406 11.47 -16.74 21.87
C LEU A 406 12.71 -17.57 22.20
N SER A 407 12.98 -18.60 21.40
CA SER A 407 14.18 -19.44 21.53
C SER A 407 14.50 -20.11 20.20
N CYS A 408 15.76 -20.47 19.97
CA CYS A 408 16.14 -21.23 18.77
C CYS A 408 15.38 -22.55 18.64
N ALA A 409 15.06 -23.21 19.76
CA ALA A 409 14.20 -24.39 19.76
C ALA A 409 12.77 -24.07 19.27
N GLY A 410 12.21 -22.92 19.66
CA GLY A 410 10.92 -22.43 19.16
C GLY A 410 10.96 -22.13 17.67
N PHE A 411 12.01 -21.43 17.19
CA PHE A 411 12.22 -21.20 15.76
C PHE A 411 12.37 -22.52 14.99
N LYS A 412 13.14 -23.48 15.50
CA LYS A 412 13.27 -24.83 14.93
C LYS A 412 11.96 -25.60 14.86
N ALA A 413 11.09 -25.44 15.86
CA ALA A 413 9.78 -26.08 15.85
C ALA A 413 8.84 -25.49 14.80
N VAL A 414 8.95 -24.18 14.53
CA VAL A 414 8.12 -23.47 13.53
C VAL A 414 8.67 -23.65 12.10
N PHE A 415 9.98 -23.51 11.91
CA PHE A 415 10.62 -23.47 10.59
C PHE A 415 11.35 -24.77 10.21
N GLY A 416 11.38 -25.77 11.10
CA GLY A 416 12.10 -27.04 10.90
C GLY A 416 13.61 -26.85 10.80
N GLY A 417 14.27 -27.70 9.99
CA GLY A 417 15.70 -27.56 9.67
C GLY A 417 16.02 -26.41 8.70
N ASN A 418 15.01 -25.63 8.28
CA ASN A 418 15.11 -24.62 7.23
C ASN A 418 15.21 -23.17 7.76
N TYR A 419 15.57 -22.94 9.03
CA TYR A 419 15.94 -21.58 9.45
C TYR A 419 17.30 -21.14 8.86
N ARG A 420 18.02 -22.05 8.17
CA ARG A 420 19.13 -21.70 7.27
C ARG A 420 18.54 -20.84 6.17
N TRP A 421 18.65 -19.53 6.36
CA TRP A 421 18.67 -18.48 5.33
C TRP A 421 17.85 -18.72 4.08
N TYR A 422 16.74 -17.98 3.98
CA TYR A 422 16.23 -17.59 2.66
C TYR A 422 17.22 -16.58 2.05
N HIS A 423 18.16 -17.09 1.24
CA HIS A 423 19.23 -16.43 0.44
C HIS A 423 20.57 -16.22 1.17
N PHE A 424 21.77 -16.45 0.63
CA PHE A 424 22.28 -16.55 -0.75
C PHE A 424 23.40 -17.61 -0.86
N THR A 425 23.35 -18.50 -1.86
CA THR A 425 24.51 -19.01 -2.64
C THR A 425 24.03 -19.44 -4.02
#